data_AF-A0A7K2XX79-F1
#
_entry.id   AF-A0A7K2XX79-F1
#
_cell.length_a   1.000
_cell.length_b   1.000
_cell.length_c   1.000
_cell.angle_alpha   90.00
_cell.angle_beta   90.00
_cell.angle_gamma   90.00
#
_symmetry.space_group_name_H-M   'P 1'
#
loop_
_entity.id
_entity.type
_entity.pdbx_description
1 polymer ?
#
loop_
_entity_poly.entity_id
_entity_poly.type
_entity_poly.pdbx_seq_one_letter_code
_entity_poly.pdbx_strand_id
1 'polypeptide(L)'
;MIRGVLIRTVEATGRLTEADEAVAAAALIAAQCPGGAPVDTPYGPETPMPVLPADLRALADEALAHIADDEEGTGSNWVAQDERKRWRATLARLRAVLAPPPPSLAPFDAQP
;
A
#
# COMPACT_ATOMS: atom_id res chain seq x y z
N MET A 1 -13.53 -2.98 -9.84
CA MET A 1 -12.17 -3.26 -10.32
C MET A 1 -11.14 -3.23 -9.19
N ILE A 2 -10.97 -2.14 -8.44
CA ILE A 2 -9.97 -2.01 -7.35
C ILE A 2 -9.99 -3.18 -6.34
N ARG A 3 -11.16 -3.50 -5.78
CA ARG A 3 -11.30 -4.62 -4.82
C ARG A 3 -10.91 -5.98 -5.42
N GLY A 4 -11.19 -6.18 -6.71
CA GLY A 4 -10.87 -7.43 -7.41
C GLY A 4 -9.37 -7.62 -7.61
N VAL A 5 -8.66 -6.55 -8.00
CA VAL A 5 -7.20 -6.54 -8.15
C VAL A 5 -6.51 -6.78 -6.81
N LEU A 6 -6.97 -6.12 -5.74
CA LEU A 6 -6.42 -6.32 -4.40
C LEU A 6 -6.59 -7.75 -3.91
N ILE A 7 -7.80 -8.32 -4.02
CA ILE A 7 -8.06 -9.70 -3.60
C ILE A 7 -7.22 -10.70 -4.40
N ARG A 8 -7.12 -10.55 -5.72
CA ARG A 8 -6.29 -11.44 -6.54
C ARG A 8 -4.80 -11.34 -6.20
N THR A 9 -4.32 -10.16 -5.84
CA THR A 9 -2.93 -9.96 -5.42
C THR A 9 -2.66 -10.62 -4.06
N VAL A 10 -3.62 -10.56 -3.13
CA VAL A 10 -3.54 -11.24 -1.83
C VAL A 10 -3.64 -12.76 -1.98
N GLU A 11 -4.50 -13.25 -2.88
CA GLU A 11 -4.71 -14.70 -3.10
C GLU A 11 -3.68 -15.33 -4.05
N ALA A 12 -2.81 -14.53 -4.67
CA ALA A 12 -1.80 -15.03 -5.59
C ALA A 12 -0.75 -15.86 -4.84
N THR A 13 -0.59 -17.11 -5.28
CA THR A 13 0.43 -18.04 -4.76
C THR A 13 1.60 -18.23 -5.74
N GLY A 14 1.67 -17.37 -6.78
CA GLY A 14 2.66 -17.39 -7.85
C GLY A 14 2.91 -15.99 -8.43
N ARG A 15 3.41 -15.88 -9.66
CA ARG A 15 3.79 -14.59 -10.27
C ARG A 15 2.65 -13.56 -10.22
N LEU A 16 2.92 -12.40 -9.62
CA LEU A 16 1.98 -11.29 -9.53
C LEU A 16 1.85 -10.58 -10.89
N THR A 17 0.76 -10.84 -11.62
CA THR A 17 0.51 -10.20 -12.93
C THR A 17 -0.11 -8.81 -12.84
N GLU A 18 -0.71 -8.45 -11.70
CA GLU A 18 -1.43 -7.19 -11.47
C GLU A 18 -0.75 -6.33 -10.37
N ALA A 19 0.52 -6.59 -10.06
CA ALA A 19 1.22 -5.91 -8.96
C ALA A 19 1.28 -4.38 -9.15
N ASP A 20 1.45 -3.88 -10.38
CA ASP A 20 1.55 -2.44 -10.65
C ASP A 20 0.22 -1.75 -10.33
N GLU A 21 -0.87 -2.40 -10.72
CA GLU A 21 -2.24 -1.95 -10.44
C GLU A 21 -2.54 -2.00 -8.94
N ALA A 22 -2.04 -3.01 -8.23
CA ALA A 22 -2.18 -3.11 -6.78
C ALA A 22 -1.41 -1.99 -6.04
N VAL A 23 -0.17 -1.68 -6.44
CA VAL A 23 0.59 -0.55 -5.87
C VAL A 23 -0.10 0.78 -6.17
N ALA A 24 -0.57 0.98 -7.41
CA ALA A 24 -1.30 2.19 -7.79
C ALA A 24 -2.61 2.34 -7.00
N ALA A 25 -3.38 1.25 -6.84
CA ALA A 25 -4.57 1.22 -6.02
C ALA A 25 -4.28 1.54 -4.55
N ALA A 26 -3.23 0.94 -3.98
CA ALA A 26 -2.81 1.19 -2.61
C ALA A 26 -2.39 2.65 -2.39
N ALA A 27 -1.66 3.26 -3.34
CA ALA A 27 -1.30 4.67 -3.29
C ALA A 27 -2.52 5.60 -3.33
N LEU A 28 -3.51 5.31 -4.18
CA LEU A 28 -4.76 6.08 -4.25
C LEU A 28 -5.58 5.98 -2.95
N ILE A 29 -5.64 4.79 -2.34
CA ILE A 29 -6.30 4.60 -1.04
C ILE A 29 -5.55 5.37 0.05
N ALA A 30 -4.21 5.28 0.08
CA ALA A 30 -3.36 5.98 1.04
C ALA A 30 -3.51 7.50 0.94
N ALA A 31 -3.65 8.06 -0.27
CA ALA A 31 -3.86 9.48 -0.48
C ALA A 31 -5.19 10.02 0.10
N GLN A 32 -6.19 9.15 0.27
CA GLN A 32 -7.45 9.49 0.92
C GLN A 32 -7.42 9.24 2.45
N CYS A 33 -6.32 8.73 3.00
CA CYS A 33 -6.15 8.54 4.44
C CYS A 33 -5.64 9.82 5.13
N PRO A 34 -5.97 10.03 6.42
CA PRO A 34 -5.32 11.05 7.23
C PRO A 34 -3.80 10.84 7.26
N GLY A 35 -3.03 11.83 6.82
CA GLY A 35 -1.56 11.75 6.74
C GLY A 35 -1.02 11.16 5.42
N GLY A 36 -1.89 10.81 4.48
CA GLY A 36 -1.50 10.44 3.12
C GLY A 36 -0.97 11.61 2.31
N ALA A 37 0.01 11.33 1.45
CA ALA A 37 0.46 12.32 0.47
C ALA A 37 -0.61 12.47 -0.62
N PRO A 38 -1.07 13.68 -0.95
CA PRO A 38 -1.99 13.89 -2.05
C PRO A 38 -1.32 13.46 -3.36
N VAL A 39 -2.09 12.75 -4.20
CA VAL A 39 -1.65 12.38 -5.54
C VAL A 39 -1.90 13.59 -6.43
N ASP A 40 -0.89 14.44 -6.56
CA ASP A 40 -0.88 15.57 -7.48
C ASP A 40 -0.18 15.14 -8.77
N THR A 41 -0.90 14.41 -9.61
CA THR A 41 -0.41 14.03 -10.94
C THR A 41 -1.18 14.82 -11.99
N PRO A 42 -0.51 15.47 -12.96
CA PRO A 42 -1.19 16.19 -14.04
C PRO A 42 -1.97 15.26 -14.98
N TYR A 43 -1.80 13.94 -14.84
CA TYR A 43 -2.50 12.89 -15.58
C TYR A 43 -3.62 12.22 -14.76
N GLY A 44 -4.12 12.90 -13.72
CA GLY A 44 -5.25 12.44 -12.93
C GLY A 44 -6.58 12.51 -13.70
N PRO A 45 -7.62 11.81 -13.24
CA PRO A 45 -8.95 11.91 -13.84
C PRO A 45 -9.47 13.35 -13.74
N GLU A 46 -10.16 13.82 -14.79
CA GLU A 46 -10.78 15.15 -14.81
C GLU A 46 -11.82 15.33 -13.70
N THR A 47 -12.41 14.23 -13.24
CA THR A 47 -13.36 14.21 -12.13
C THR A 47 -12.66 13.82 -10.83
N PRO A 48 -12.97 14.49 -9.70
CA PRO A 48 -12.46 14.11 -8.39
C PRO A 48 -12.73 12.63 -8.09
N MET A 49 -11.72 11.94 -7.55
CA MET A 49 -11.86 10.54 -7.16
C MET A 49 -12.97 10.37 -6.12
N PRO A 50 -13.84 9.35 -6.27
CA PRO A 50 -14.83 9.04 -5.25
C PRO A 50 -14.16 8.56 -3.97
N VAL A 51 -14.86 8.74 -2.85
CA VAL A 51 -14.40 8.25 -1.54
C VAL A 51 -14.32 6.73 -1.57
N LEU A 52 -13.13 6.18 -1.34
CA LEU A 52 -12.91 4.75 -1.30
C LEU A 52 -13.29 4.18 0.08
N PRO A 53 -13.97 3.02 0.13
CA PRO A 53 -14.41 2.46 1.39
C PRO A 53 -13.22 1.97 2.24
N ALA A 54 -13.38 2.08 3.56
CA ALA A 54 -12.29 1.87 4.51
C ALA A 54 -11.83 0.41 4.62
N ASP A 55 -12.67 -0.55 4.22
CA ASP A 55 -12.34 -1.98 4.16
C ASP A 55 -11.21 -2.28 3.16
N LEU A 56 -11.03 -1.43 2.14
CA LEU A 56 -9.94 -1.54 1.18
C LEU A 56 -8.57 -1.20 1.76
N ARG A 57 -8.50 -0.49 2.90
CA ARG A 57 -7.23 -0.12 3.54
C ARG A 57 -6.46 -1.35 4.03
N ALA A 58 -7.17 -2.29 4.66
CA ALA A 58 -6.59 -3.54 5.13
C ALA A 58 -6.13 -4.41 3.95
N LEU A 59 -6.95 -4.53 2.90
CA LEU A 59 -6.60 -5.27 1.69
C LEU A 59 -5.40 -4.65 0.95
N ALA A 60 -5.29 -3.32 0.93
CA ALA A 60 -4.16 -2.62 0.34
C ALA A 60 -2.88 -2.81 1.16
N ASP A 61 -2.95 -2.79 2.50
CA ASP A 61 -1.78 -3.10 3.34
C ASP A 61 -1.27 -4.53 3.09
N GLU A 62 -2.19 -5.50 3.05
CA GLU A 62 -1.87 -6.91 2.85
C GLU A 62 -1.28 -7.17 1.46
N ALA A 63 -1.85 -6.55 0.41
CA ALA A 63 -1.30 -6.62 -0.94
C ALA A 63 0.12 -6.02 -1.01
N LEU A 64 0.36 -4.88 -0.36
CA LEU A 64 1.70 -4.28 -0.30
C LEU A 64 2.70 -5.12 0.51
N ALA A 65 2.23 -5.81 1.56
CA ALA A 65 3.04 -6.76 2.33
C ALA A 65 3.52 -7.90 1.44
N HIS A 66 2.58 -8.49 0.69
CA HIS A 66 2.85 -9.60 -0.21
C HIS A 66 3.83 -9.20 -1.33
N ILE A 67 3.66 -8.02 -1.91
CA ILE A 67 4.58 -7.48 -2.93
C ILE A 67 5.98 -7.19 -2.36
N ALA A 68 6.08 -6.74 -1.11
CA ALA A 68 7.37 -6.43 -0.48
C ALA A 68 8.20 -7.69 -0.17
N ASP A 69 7.51 -8.79 0.17
CA ASP A 69 8.09 -10.10 0.50
C ASP A 69 8.41 -10.94 -0.74
N ASP A 70 7.84 -10.61 -1.91
CA ASP A 70 8.14 -11.25 -3.18
C ASP A 70 9.52 -10.83 -3.73
N GLU A 71 10.59 -11.45 -3.20
CA GLU A 71 11.98 -11.18 -3.60
C GLU A 71 12.29 -11.63 -5.05
N GLU A 72 11.58 -12.65 -5.55
CA GLU A 72 11.83 -13.32 -6.84
C GLU A 72 10.80 -12.97 -7.94
N GLY A 73 9.68 -12.34 -7.61
CA GLY A 73 8.62 -12.02 -8.56
C GLY A 73 8.65 -10.58 -9.09
N THR A 74 7.54 -10.16 -9.68
CA THR A 74 7.43 -9.04 -10.65
C THR A 74 8.03 -7.71 -10.15
N GLY A 75 7.94 -7.40 -8.84
CA GLY A 75 8.54 -6.19 -8.24
C GLY A 75 10.08 -6.17 -8.28
N SER A 76 10.71 -7.34 -8.34
CA SER A 76 12.15 -7.51 -8.43
C SER A 76 12.75 -7.00 -9.76
N ASN A 77 11.93 -6.94 -10.83
CA ASN A 77 12.31 -6.43 -12.15
C ASN A 77 12.06 -4.91 -12.32
N TRP A 78 11.31 -4.27 -11.43
CA TRP A 78 10.94 -2.85 -11.61
C TRP A 78 11.98 -1.87 -11.08
N VAL A 79 12.79 -2.31 -10.13
CA VAL A 79 13.77 -1.47 -9.45
C VAL A 79 15.12 -2.13 -9.52
N ALA A 80 16.14 -1.34 -9.86
CA ALA A 80 17.51 -1.78 -9.80
C ALA A 80 17.85 -2.25 -8.37
N GLN A 81 18.77 -3.21 -8.24
CA GLN A 81 19.07 -3.82 -6.95
C GLN A 81 19.52 -2.81 -5.88
N ASP A 82 20.25 -1.77 -6.29
CA ASP A 82 20.71 -0.66 -5.46
C ASP A 82 19.56 0.25 -4.98
N GLU A 83 18.46 0.31 -5.74
CA GLU A 83 17.27 1.10 -5.39
C GLU A 83 16.22 0.32 -4.59
N ARG A 84 16.35 -1.02 -4.51
CA ARG A 84 15.39 -1.91 -3.83
C ARG A 84 15.13 -1.52 -2.38
N LYS A 85 16.17 -1.07 -1.66
CA LYS A 85 16.02 -0.61 -0.27
C LYS A 85 15.14 0.65 -0.18
N ARG A 86 15.28 1.58 -1.12
CA ARG A 86 14.48 2.81 -1.19
C ARG A 86 13.03 2.51 -1.60
N TRP A 87 12.84 1.57 -2.52
CA TRP A 87 11.52 1.09 -2.90
C TRP A 87 10.79 0.43 -1.73
N ARG A 88 11.45 -0.49 -1.00
CA ARG A 88 10.88 -1.09 0.22
C ARG A 88 10.52 -0.06 1.28
N ALA A 89 11.37 0.95 1.47
CA ALA A 89 11.07 2.05 2.39
C ALA A 89 9.84 2.87 1.95
N THR A 90 9.60 2.99 0.64
CA THR A 90 8.42 3.65 0.08
C THR A 90 7.16 2.83 0.33
N LEU A 91 7.21 1.51 0.09
CA LEU A 91 6.10 0.61 0.40
C LEU A 91 5.77 0.63 1.91
N ALA A 92 6.77 0.58 2.77
CA ALA A 92 6.57 0.64 4.22
C ALA A 92 5.89 1.94 4.67
N ARG A 93 6.20 3.07 4.03
CA ARG A 93 5.53 4.36 4.31
C ARG A 93 4.06 4.33 3.88
N LEU A 94 3.74 3.77 2.71
CA LEU A 94 2.36 3.62 2.26
C LEU A 94 1.56 2.72 3.21
N ARG A 95 2.15 1.60 3.62
CA ARG A 95 1.57 0.69 4.61
C ARG A 95 1.26 1.37 5.95
N ALA A 96 2.17 2.19 6.45
CA ALA A 96 1.95 2.96 7.68
C ALA A 96 0.80 3.99 7.58
N VAL A 97 0.45 4.44 6.37
CA VAL A 97 -0.71 5.33 6.14
C VAL A 97 -2.01 4.52 5.99
N LEU A 98 -1.94 3.35 5.38
CA LEU A 98 -3.10 2.47 5.15
C LEU A 98 -3.56 1.77 6.43
N ALA A 99 -2.59 1.19 7.15
CA ALA A 99 -2.76 0.53 8.43
C ALA A 99 -1.80 1.19 9.43
N PRO A 100 -2.16 2.37 9.97
CA PRO A 100 -1.34 2.99 11.00
C PRO A 100 -1.19 1.99 12.15
N PRO A 101 0.05 1.77 12.64
CA PRO A 101 0.24 0.89 13.78
C PRO A 101 -0.68 1.39 14.90
N PRO A 102 -1.37 0.47 15.61
CA PRO A 102 -2.22 0.88 16.73
C PRO A 102 -1.36 1.79 17.61
N PRO A 103 -1.88 2.97 18.00
CA PRO A 103 -1.12 3.87 18.86
C PRO A 103 -0.64 3.00 20.00
N SER A 104 0.69 2.85 20.12
CA SER A 104 1.26 2.08 21.22
C SER A 104 0.64 2.71 22.45
N LEU A 105 -0.31 2.00 23.07
CA LEU A 105 -0.89 2.41 24.33
C LEU A 105 0.33 2.55 25.23
N ALA A 106 0.77 3.80 25.43
CA ALA A 106 1.76 4.08 26.44
C ALA A 106 1.21 3.39 27.69
N PRO A 107 1.95 2.46 28.31
CA PRO A 107 1.51 1.93 29.59
C PRO A 107 1.31 3.17 30.45
N PHE A 108 0.07 3.43 30.83
CA PHE A 108 -0.24 4.46 31.79
C PHE A 108 0.66 4.14 33.00
N ASP A 109 1.64 5.00 33.26
CA ASP A 109 2.45 4.96 34.46
C ASP A 109 1.51 5.13 35.65
N ALA A 110 1.00 3.99 36.13
CA ALA A 110 0.40 3.87 37.44
C ALA A 110 1.55 3.86 38.43
N GLN A 111 1.98 5.06 38.83
CA GLN A 111 2.95 5.22 39.89
C GLN A 111 2.21 5.17 41.26
N PRO A 112 2.75 4.45 42.25
CA PRO A 112 2.08 4.10 43.53
C PRO A 112 1.87 5.27 44.49
#